data_AF-A0A1I2YP08-F1
#
_entry.id   AF-A0A1I2YP08-F1
#
_cell.length_a   1.000
_cell.length_b   1.000
_cell.length_c   1.000
_cell.angle_alpha   90.00
_cell.angle_beta   90.00
_cell.angle_gamma   90.00
#
_symmetry.space_group_name_H-M   'P 1'
#
loop_
_entity.id
_entity.type
_entity.pdbx_description
1 polymer ?
#
loop_
_entity_poly.entity_id
_entity_poly.type
_entity_poly.pdbx_seq_one_letter_code
_entity_poly.pdbx_strand_id
1 'polypeptide(L)'
;MSDGGGYFGDDLGEGPGRRRVLPDGFADVPGGPRLAVLLASVDRGVCNGFEVEERARAWRRLIGWAEAECLSEVNELAYAEPGMPDEPAQRSPEMDPMTQAVLEPLLRWSGYHTSWYLALALTLPRLPRVRAALASGGLELPDVRAIVDRITD
;
A
#
# COMPACT_ATOMS: atom_id res chain seq x y z
N MET A 1 64.41 31.94 12.69
CA MET A 1 63.02 32.15 13.13
C MET A 1 62.20 32.27 11.85
N SER A 2 62.06 31.19 11.08
CA SER A 2 60.99 30.16 11.14
C SER A 2 59.61 30.72 10.80
N ASP A 3 59.04 30.11 9.76
CA ASP A 3 57.77 30.37 9.09
C ASP A 3 56.57 30.45 10.01
N GLY A 4 55.59 31.26 9.60
CA GLY A 4 54.26 31.32 10.17
C GLY A 4 53.22 31.63 9.10
N GLY A 5 53.03 30.69 8.17
CA GLY A 5 51.91 30.72 7.23
C GLY A 5 50.59 30.60 7.97
N GLY A 6 49.79 31.67 7.93
CA GLY A 6 48.41 31.68 8.40
C GLY A 6 47.45 31.51 7.23
N TYR A 7 47.35 30.29 6.70
CA TYR A 7 46.10 29.83 6.09
C TYR A 7 45.29 29.20 7.21
N PHE A 8 44.05 29.66 7.44
CA PHE A 8 42.89 28.94 8.00
C PHE A 8 41.85 30.01 8.40
N GLY A 9 41.24 30.63 7.38
CA GLY A 9 39.87 31.11 7.55
C GLY A 9 38.97 29.91 7.27
N ASP A 10 38.58 29.18 8.32
CA ASP A 10 37.51 28.18 8.27
C ASP A 10 36.18 28.93 8.09
N ASP A 11 35.92 29.34 6.86
CA ASP A 11 34.57 29.58 6.39
C ASP A 11 33.98 28.19 6.10
N LEU A 12 33.37 27.56 7.12
CA LEU A 12 32.62 26.30 7.00
C LEU A 12 31.27 26.55 6.29
N GLY A 13 31.31 27.26 5.17
CA GLY A 13 30.19 27.47 4.27
C GLY A 13 29.96 26.22 3.42
N GLU A 14 28.82 25.58 3.64
CA GLU A 14 28.19 24.55 2.79
C GLU A 14 29.13 23.48 2.18
N GLY A 15 29.31 22.39 2.94
CA GLY A 15 29.83 21.14 2.36
C GLY A 15 29.00 20.68 1.16
N PRO A 16 29.59 19.88 0.24
CA PRO A 16 28.97 19.52 -1.04
C PRO A 16 27.59 18.91 -0.80
N GLY A 17 26.58 19.49 -1.46
CA GLY A 17 25.17 19.16 -1.28
C GLY A 17 24.95 17.65 -1.15
N ARG A 18 24.38 17.23 -0.02
CA ARG A 18 24.07 15.81 0.22
C ARG A 18 23.30 15.27 -0.98
N ARG A 19 23.86 14.25 -1.63
CA ARG A 19 23.18 13.44 -2.64
C ARG A 19 21.80 13.06 -2.11
N ARG A 20 20.74 13.58 -2.72
CA ARG A 20 19.35 13.36 -2.32
C ARG A 20 18.59 12.74 -3.49
N VAL A 21 18.55 11.41 -3.52
CA VAL A 21 17.83 10.62 -4.53
C VAL A 21 16.36 10.49 -4.17
N LEU A 22 16.05 10.34 -2.88
CA LEU A 22 14.68 10.30 -2.39
C LEU A 22 14.13 11.71 -2.15
N PRO A 23 12.88 12.00 -2.55
CA PRO A 23 12.20 13.26 -2.24
C PRO A 23 12.06 13.52 -0.73
N ASP A 24 11.92 14.78 -0.34
CA ASP A 24 11.71 15.14 1.05
C ASP A 24 10.42 14.56 1.62
N GLY A 25 10.51 14.07 2.86
CA GLY A 25 9.38 13.43 3.56
C GLY A 25 8.98 12.06 2.99
N PHE A 26 9.77 11.46 2.08
CA PHE A 26 9.46 10.14 1.49
C PHE A 26 9.19 9.06 2.54
N ALA A 27 9.93 9.09 3.65
CA ALA A 27 9.77 8.17 4.77
C ALA A 27 8.41 8.29 5.46
N ASP A 28 7.71 9.41 5.34
CA ASP A 28 6.47 9.69 6.08
C ASP A 28 5.21 9.66 5.20
N VAL A 29 5.37 9.54 3.87
CA VAL A 29 4.22 9.49 2.96
C VAL A 29 3.43 8.19 3.19
N PRO A 30 2.12 8.25 3.49
CA PRO A 30 1.30 7.06 3.68
C PRO A 30 1.09 6.30 2.37
N GLY A 31 0.63 5.05 2.46
CA GLY A 31 0.15 4.29 1.31
C GLY A 31 -0.91 5.06 0.52
N GLY A 32 -0.81 5.06 -0.81
CA GLY A 32 -1.75 5.79 -1.66
C GLY A 32 -1.17 6.20 -3.01
N PRO A 33 -1.98 6.87 -3.86
CA PRO A 33 -1.58 7.28 -5.19
C PRO A 33 -0.33 8.17 -5.20
N ARG A 34 -0.21 9.08 -4.21
CA ARG A 34 0.98 9.93 -4.06
C ARG A 34 2.26 9.12 -3.85
N LEU A 35 2.21 8.07 -3.03
CA LEU A 35 3.38 7.22 -2.79
C LEU A 35 3.76 6.41 -4.03
N ALA A 36 2.76 5.93 -4.79
CA ALA A 36 2.98 5.24 -6.05
C ALA A 36 3.74 6.11 -7.06
N VAL A 37 3.34 7.38 -7.20
CA VAL A 37 4.03 8.35 -8.07
C VAL A 37 5.48 8.56 -7.61
N LEU A 38 5.72 8.76 -6.31
CA LEU A 38 7.07 8.96 -5.78
C LEU A 38 7.98 7.73 -5.96
N LEU A 39 7.43 6.53 -5.78
CA LEU A 39 8.16 5.28 -5.99
C LEU A 39 8.56 5.10 -7.47
N ALA A 40 7.64 5.44 -8.38
CA ALA A 40 7.84 5.39 -9.82
C ALA A 40 8.79 6.48 -10.34
N SER A 41 8.84 7.65 -9.68
CA SER A 41 9.69 8.77 -10.12
C SER A 41 11.18 8.60 -9.79
N VAL A 42 11.53 7.66 -8.90
CA VAL A 42 12.92 7.44 -8.47
C VAL A 42 13.48 6.18 -9.12
N ASP A 43 14.56 6.34 -9.88
CA ASP A 43 15.33 5.23 -10.42
C ASP A 43 16.04 4.45 -9.30
N ARG A 44 15.83 3.13 -9.29
CA ARG A 44 16.46 2.21 -8.34
C ARG A 44 17.96 2.08 -8.57
N GLY A 45 18.42 2.18 -9.82
CA GLY A 45 19.83 2.02 -10.19
C GLY A 45 20.74 3.09 -9.57
N VAL A 46 20.18 4.24 -9.22
CA VAL A 46 20.87 5.31 -8.53
C VAL A 46 20.63 5.31 -7.02
N CYS A 47 19.90 4.35 -6.45
CA CYS A 47 19.72 4.27 -5.00
C CYS A 47 20.93 3.57 -4.34
N ASN A 48 21.39 4.10 -3.21
CA ASN A 48 22.28 3.39 -2.29
C ASN A 48 21.48 2.41 -1.40
N GLY A 49 22.16 1.66 -0.53
CA GLY A 49 21.51 0.67 0.34
C GLY A 49 20.40 1.25 1.22
N PHE A 50 20.66 2.39 1.87
CA PHE A 50 19.67 3.08 2.70
C PHE A 50 18.44 3.50 1.89
N GLU A 51 18.64 4.08 0.71
CA GLU A 51 17.55 4.52 -0.16
C GLU A 51 16.73 3.32 -0.69
N VAL A 52 17.37 2.17 -0.92
CA VAL A 52 16.67 0.91 -1.26
C VAL A 52 15.84 0.40 -0.09
N GLU A 53 16.35 0.46 1.14
CA GLU A 53 15.60 0.07 2.35
C GLU A 53 14.35 0.93 2.53
N GLU A 54 14.48 2.26 2.41
CA GLU A 54 13.36 3.19 2.48
C GLU A 54 12.33 2.94 1.38
N ARG A 55 12.79 2.65 0.15
CA ARG A 55 11.91 2.24 -0.95
C ARG A 55 11.18 0.94 -0.65
N ALA A 56 11.83 -0.04 -0.02
CA ALA A 56 11.18 -1.29 0.35
C ALA A 56 10.06 -1.07 1.38
N ARG A 57 10.30 -0.23 2.40
CA ARG A 57 9.27 0.18 3.38
C ARG A 57 8.11 0.93 2.72
N ALA A 58 8.41 1.82 1.78
CA ALA A 58 7.39 2.52 0.98
C ALA A 58 6.56 1.55 0.13
N TRP A 59 7.17 0.55 -0.52
CA TRP A 59 6.43 -0.48 -1.25
C TRP A 59 5.48 -1.27 -0.35
N ARG A 60 5.88 -1.63 0.89
CA ARG A 60 4.98 -2.30 1.82
C ARG A 60 3.74 -1.47 2.15
N ARG A 61 3.90 -0.18 2.43
CA ARG A 61 2.76 0.74 2.64
C ARG A 61 1.87 0.85 1.42
N LEU A 62 2.45 0.91 0.23
CA LEU A 62 1.69 0.96 -1.01
C LEU A 62 0.92 -0.35 -1.26
N ILE A 63 1.51 -1.50 -0.95
CA ILE A 63 0.84 -2.81 -1.02
C ILE A 63 -0.32 -2.86 -0.03
N GLY A 64 -0.13 -2.44 1.23
CA GLY A 64 -1.21 -2.37 2.21
C GLY A 64 -2.37 -1.49 1.75
N TRP A 65 -2.08 -0.32 1.18
CA TRP A 65 -3.10 0.52 0.53
C TRP A 65 -3.82 -0.21 -0.61
N ALA A 66 -3.08 -0.80 -1.55
CA ALA A 66 -3.68 -1.49 -2.69
C ALA A 66 -4.55 -2.70 -2.26
N GLU A 67 -4.14 -3.44 -1.23
CA GLU A 67 -4.94 -4.53 -0.65
C GLU A 67 -6.23 -4.00 -0.01
N ALA A 68 -6.18 -2.88 0.71
CA ALA A 68 -7.37 -2.27 1.30
C ALA A 68 -8.38 -1.80 0.23
N GLU A 69 -7.90 -1.26 -0.89
CA GLU A 69 -8.73 -0.90 -2.04
C GLU A 69 -9.30 -2.15 -2.71
N CYS A 70 -8.48 -3.17 -2.97
CA CYS A 70 -8.93 -4.44 -3.57
C CYS A 70 -10.01 -5.14 -2.72
N LEU A 71 -9.84 -5.19 -1.39
CA LEU A 71 -10.87 -5.70 -0.47
C LEU A 71 -12.16 -4.88 -0.53
N SER A 72 -12.07 -3.57 -0.75
CA SER A 72 -13.24 -2.70 -0.92
C SER A 72 -13.95 -3.00 -2.25
N GLU A 73 -13.22 -3.19 -3.34
CA GLU A 73 -13.75 -3.60 -4.65
C GLU A 73 -14.42 -4.99 -4.60
N VAL A 74 -13.79 -5.96 -3.92
CA VAL A 74 -14.38 -7.29 -3.73
C VAL A 74 -15.65 -7.22 -2.88
N ASN A 75 -15.68 -6.37 -1.86
CA ASN A 75 -16.89 -6.15 -1.07
C ASN A 75 -18.01 -5.55 -1.93
N GLU A 76 -17.72 -4.52 -2.73
CA GLU A 76 -18.68 -3.92 -3.65
C GLU A 76 -19.19 -4.92 -4.70
N LEU A 77 -18.28 -5.70 -5.30
CA LEU A 77 -18.63 -6.74 -6.28
C LEU A 77 -19.60 -7.75 -5.69
N ALA A 78 -19.46 -8.09 -4.41
CA ALA A 78 -20.32 -9.07 -3.74
C ALA A 78 -21.80 -8.64 -3.65
N TYR A 79 -22.09 -7.34 -3.83
CA TYR A 79 -23.46 -6.79 -3.83
C TYR A 79 -23.82 -6.11 -5.16
N ALA A 80 -22.92 -6.11 -6.14
CA ALA A 80 -23.17 -5.52 -7.45
C ALA A 80 -24.01 -6.48 -8.30
N GLU A 81 -25.12 -5.97 -8.85
CA GLU A 81 -25.86 -6.73 -9.87
C GLU A 81 -25.01 -6.85 -11.14
N PRO A 82 -24.99 -8.03 -11.81
CA PRO A 82 -24.33 -8.18 -13.10
C PRO A 82 -24.91 -7.20 -14.13
N GLY A 83 -24.06 -6.63 -14.97
CA GLY A 83 -24.49 -5.72 -16.02
C GLY A 83 -23.47 -5.53 -17.15
N MET A 84 -23.93 -4.89 -18.21
CA MET A 84 -23.13 -4.50 -19.38
C MET A 84 -22.51 -3.09 -19.20
N PRO A 85 -21.46 -2.71 -19.96
CA PRO A 85 -20.74 -1.45 -19.75
C PRO A 85 -21.60 -0.17 -19.77
N ASP A 86 -22.69 -0.15 -20.52
CA ASP A 86 -23.57 1.01 -20.67
C ASP A 86 -24.81 0.96 -19.74
N GLU A 87 -24.96 -0.10 -18.94
CA GLU A 87 -26.07 -0.26 -18.02
C GLU A 87 -25.83 0.51 -16.71
N PRO A 88 -26.90 1.01 -16.06
CA PRO A 88 -26.76 1.73 -14.80
C PRO A 88 -26.28 0.79 -13.68
N ALA A 89 -25.43 1.31 -12.79
CA ALA A 89 -24.99 0.60 -11.61
C ALA A 89 -26.18 0.27 -10.69
N GLN A 90 -26.27 -1.00 -10.29
CA GLN A 90 -27.30 -1.51 -9.38
C GLN A 90 -26.64 -2.30 -8.24
N ARG A 91 -27.30 -2.30 -7.08
CA ARG A 91 -26.86 -3.01 -5.88
C ARG A 91 -27.99 -3.85 -5.32
N SER A 92 -27.68 -5.10 -5.01
CA SER A 92 -28.56 -5.98 -4.26
C SER A 92 -28.45 -5.69 -2.76
N PRO A 93 -29.56 -5.79 -2.00
CA PRO A 93 -29.49 -5.81 -0.53
C PRO A 93 -28.86 -7.09 0.01
N GLU A 94 -28.81 -8.16 -0.80
CA GLU A 94 -28.24 -9.46 -0.45
C GLU A 94 -26.96 -9.72 -1.25
N MET A 95 -26.01 -10.39 -0.63
CA MET A 95 -24.76 -10.77 -1.29
C MET A 95 -25.04 -11.81 -2.39
N ASP A 96 -24.43 -11.67 -3.56
CA ASP A 96 -24.47 -12.69 -4.60
C ASP A 96 -23.73 -13.97 -4.11
N PRO A 97 -24.43 -15.11 -3.95
CA PRO A 97 -23.80 -16.36 -3.52
C PRO A 97 -22.74 -16.88 -4.52
N MET A 98 -22.74 -16.40 -5.77
CA MET A 98 -21.81 -16.81 -6.82
C MET A 98 -20.53 -15.96 -6.86
N THR A 99 -20.42 -14.92 -6.02
CA THR A 99 -19.25 -14.02 -5.98
C THR A 99 -17.91 -14.78 -5.91
N GLN A 100 -17.82 -15.83 -5.09
CA GLN A 100 -16.62 -16.64 -4.98
C GLN A 100 -16.25 -17.30 -6.34
N ALA A 101 -17.22 -17.89 -7.03
CA ALA A 101 -16.99 -18.56 -8.30
C ALA A 101 -16.60 -17.56 -9.42
N VAL A 102 -17.03 -16.30 -9.31
CA VAL A 102 -16.63 -15.21 -10.22
C VAL A 102 -15.18 -14.79 -9.98
N LEU A 103 -14.78 -14.64 -8.71
CA LEU A 103 -13.45 -14.15 -8.34
C LEU A 103 -12.31 -15.12 -8.72
N GLU A 104 -12.53 -16.43 -8.62
CA GLU A 104 -11.53 -17.45 -8.95
C GLU A 104 -10.91 -17.26 -10.35
N PRO A 105 -11.68 -17.29 -11.45
CA PRO A 105 -11.14 -17.06 -12.80
C PRO A 105 -10.73 -15.59 -13.04
N LEU A 106 -11.43 -14.62 -12.43
CA LEU A 106 -11.15 -13.19 -12.61
C LEU A 106 -9.76 -12.81 -12.10
N LEU A 107 -9.41 -13.27 -10.90
CA LEU A 107 -8.17 -12.91 -10.21
C LEU A 107 -7.12 -14.01 -10.28
N ARG A 108 -7.44 -15.15 -10.94
CA ARG A 108 -6.59 -16.33 -11.06
C ARG A 108 -6.19 -16.90 -9.69
N TRP A 109 -7.15 -16.89 -8.78
CA TRP A 109 -6.99 -17.39 -7.41
C TRP A 109 -7.57 -18.79 -7.29
N SER A 110 -7.00 -19.59 -6.38
CA SER A 110 -7.62 -20.85 -5.97
C SER A 110 -8.89 -20.56 -5.16
N GLY A 111 -9.86 -21.48 -5.17
CA GLY A 111 -11.06 -21.34 -4.34
C GLY A 111 -10.76 -21.17 -2.85
N TYR A 112 -9.67 -21.77 -2.34
CA TYR A 112 -9.21 -21.53 -0.97
C TYR A 112 -8.82 -20.06 -0.76
N HIS A 113 -8.04 -19.47 -1.67
CA HIS A 113 -7.65 -18.06 -1.57
C HIS A 113 -8.87 -17.15 -1.65
N THR A 114 -9.72 -17.36 -2.65
CA THR A 114 -10.94 -16.57 -2.82
C THR A 114 -11.85 -16.63 -1.60
N SER A 115 -12.03 -17.80 -1.00
CA SER A 115 -12.91 -17.99 0.16
C SER A 115 -12.48 -17.12 1.34
N TRP A 116 -11.21 -17.18 1.77
CA TRP A 116 -10.77 -16.35 2.90
C TRP A 116 -10.70 -14.87 2.52
N TYR A 117 -10.31 -14.52 1.28
CA TYR A 117 -10.26 -13.13 0.84
C TYR A 117 -11.65 -12.48 0.82
N LEU A 118 -12.66 -13.20 0.32
CA LEU A 118 -14.05 -12.76 0.35
C LEU A 118 -14.56 -12.61 1.79
N ALA A 119 -14.21 -13.54 2.69
CA ALA A 119 -14.54 -13.40 4.11
C ALA A 119 -13.94 -12.12 4.75
N LEU A 120 -12.69 -11.78 4.40
CA LEU A 120 -12.10 -10.50 4.83
C LEU A 120 -12.86 -9.31 4.26
N ALA A 121 -13.13 -9.31 2.94
CA ALA A 121 -13.83 -8.23 2.26
C ALA A 121 -15.21 -7.95 2.86
N LEU A 122 -15.97 -8.99 3.21
CA LEU A 122 -17.29 -8.87 3.82
C LEU A 122 -17.25 -8.44 5.30
N THR A 123 -16.14 -8.69 6.00
CA THR A 123 -15.98 -8.37 7.42
C THR A 123 -15.42 -6.98 7.65
N LEU A 124 -14.47 -6.56 6.82
CA LEU A 124 -13.69 -5.34 7.00
C LEU A 124 -14.50 -4.03 7.09
N PRO A 125 -15.66 -3.86 6.43
CA PRO A 125 -16.54 -2.69 6.62
C PRO A 125 -16.97 -2.48 8.07
N ARG A 126 -17.06 -3.56 8.87
CA ARG A 126 -17.39 -3.50 10.30
C ARG A 126 -16.17 -3.17 11.18
N LEU A 127 -14.97 -3.13 10.60
CA LEU A 127 -13.69 -2.91 11.28
C LEU A 127 -12.93 -1.71 10.69
N PRO A 128 -13.49 -0.49 10.73
CA PRO A 128 -12.91 0.67 10.03
C PRO A 128 -11.49 1.01 10.49
N ARG A 129 -11.14 0.74 11.76
CA ARG A 129 -9.78 0.93 12.28
C ARG A 129 -8.76 -0.06 11.69
N VAL A 130 -9.18 -1.32 11.47
CA VAL A 130 -8.35 -2.34 10.83
C VAL A 130 -8.13 -1.98 9.36
N ARG A 131 -9.20 -1.57 8.66
CA ARG A 131 -9.10 -1.05 7.28
C ARG A 131 -8.13 0.12 7.17
N ALA A 132 -8.25 1.11 8.06
CA ALA A 132 -7.39 2.28 8.06
C ALA A 132 -5.92 1.94 8.36
N ALA A 133 -5.67 0.98 9.25
CA ALA A 133 -4.33 0.52 9.56
C ALA A 133 -3.69 -0.29 8.41
N LEU A 134 -4.46 -1.12 7.71
CA LEU A 134 -4.01 -1.77 6.48
C LEU A 134 -3.68 -0.73 5.40
N ALA A 135 -4.59 0.21 5.16
CA ALA A 135 -4.44 1.23 4.13
C ALA A 135 -3.24 2.17 4.35
N SER A 136 -2.88 2.44 5.61
CA SER A 136 -1.69 3.25 5.93
C SER A 136 -0.38 2.43 5.97
N GLY A 137 -0.47 1.09 5.89
CA GLY A 137 0.65 0.16 6.05
C GLY A 137 1.09 -0.06 7.49
N GLY A 138 0.23 0.24 8.46
CA GLY A 138 0.42 -0.13 9.87
C GLY A 138 0.04 -1.58 10.20
N LEU A 139 -0.69 -2.24 9.30
CA LEU A 139 -0.94 -3.69 9.29
C LEU A 139 -0.65 -4.25 7.90
N GLU A 140 -0.32 -5.53 7.87
CA GLU A 140 -0.22 -6.32 6.64
C GLU A 140 -1.45 -7.24 6.50
N LEU A 141 -1.74 -7.71 5.29
CA LEU A 141 -2.89 -8.58 5.03
C LEU A 141 -2.95 -9.84 5.94
N PRO A 142 -1.83 -10.51 6.27
CA PRO A 142 -1.84 -11.60 7.25
C PRO A 142 -2.29 -11.18 8.65
N ASP A 143 -1.96 -9.96 9.10
CA ASP A 143 -2.41 -9.45 10.40
C ASP A 143 -3.91 -9.22 10.40
N VAL A 144 -4.43 -8.64 9.32
CA VAL A 144 -5.87 -8.43 9.12
C VAL A 144 -6.62 -9.76 9.14
N ARG A 145 -6.09 -10.76 8.45
CA ARG A 145 -6.66 -12.11 8.47
C ARG A 145 -6.70 -12.69 9.88
N ALA A 146 -5.59 -12.64 10.62
CA ALA A 146 -5.54 -13.15 11.98
C ALA A 146 -6.54 -12.44 12.91
N ILE A 147 -6.77 -11.14 12.72
CA ILE A 147 -7.78 -10.37 13.47
C ILE A 147 -9.19 -10.85 13.11
N VAL A 148 -9.50 -11.01 11.82
CA VAL A 148 -10.83 -11.44 11.35
C VAL A 148 -11.13 -12.85 11.82
N ASP A 149 -10.20 -13.80 11.62
CA ASP A 149 -10.37 -15.21 12.03
C ASP A 149 -10.76 -15.29 13.53
N ARG A 150 -10.10 -14.50 14.39
CA ARG A 150 -10.34 -14.48 15.84
C ARG A 150 -11.69 -13.91 16.28
N ILE A 151 -12.36 -13.10 15.45
CA ILE A 151 -13.66 -12.51 15.79
C ILE A 151 -14.84 -13.22 15.11
N THR A 152 -14.56 -14.09 14.14
CA THR A 152 -15.56 -14.91 13.44
C THR A 152 -15.64 -16.34 13.97
N ASP A 153 -14.64 -16.78 14.73
CA ASP A 153 -14.68 -18.00 15.58
C ASP A 153 -15.58 -17.82 16.81
#